data_AF-A0AAV6W845-F1
#
_entry.id   AF-A0AAV6W845-F1
#
_cell.length_a   1.000
_cell.length_b   1.000
_cell.length_c   1.000
_cell.angle_alpha   90.00
_cell.angle_beta   90.00
_cell.angle_gamma   90.00
#
_symmetry.space_group_name_H-M   'P 1'
#
loop_
_entity.id
_entity.type
_entity.pdbx_description
1 polymer ?
#
loop_
_entity_poly.entity_id
_entity_poly.type
_entity_poly.pdbx_seq_one_letter_code
_entity_poly.pdbx_strand_id
1 'polypeptide(L)'
;MANKKVVGSQEHKTFNEEETRRELAMMVILYDYPLSIVDRVGFRRFVASFKSSFQVMSRNTLKNDIMKIYSNERVKCYNLLEKLKCRIAITTDMWTSSNNKKGFMAITGHYIDDSWVLQSCILRLHPSTVEALMCSPSWLWKEANGTCPTFGDLSTCPTILDEEEDTVEEEDDECGVEQLS
;
A
#
# COMPACT_ATOMS: atom_id res chain seq x y z
N MET A 1 5.36 31.61 -47.81
CA MET A 1 5.32 31.06 -46.45
C MET A 1 4.94 29.59 -46.55
N ALA A 2 5.86 28.68 -46.24
CA ALA A 2 5.60 27.24 -46.22
C ALA A 2 5.59 26.76 -44.77
N ASN A 3 4.45 26.26 -44.30
CA ASN A 3 4.28 25.76 -42.94
C ASN A 3 5.02 24.43 -42.79
N LYS A 4 6.13 24.45 -42.04
CA LYS A 4 6.85 23.25 -41.62
C LYS A 4 5.98 22.51 -40.59
N LYS A 5 5.40 21.38 -41.01
CA LYS A 5 4.72 20.44 -40.11
C LYS A 5 5.78 19.87 -39.16
N VAL A 6 5.75 20.27 -37.90
CA VAL A 6 6.54 19.62 -36.85
C VAL A 6 5.84 18.29 -36.57
N VAL A 7 6.31 17.23 -37.20
CA VAL A 7 5.95 15.86 -36.84
C VAL A 7 6.65 15.59 -35.51
N GLY A 8 5.88 15.60 -34.42
CA GLY A 8 6.36 15.12 -33.14
C GLY A 8 6.76 13.65 -33.28
N SER A 9 8.04 13.37 -33.05
CA SER A 9 8.56 12.00 -32.98
C SER A 9 7.86 11.29 -31.83
N GLN A 10 6.93 10.38 -32.12
CA GLN A 10 6.46 9.45 -31.10
C GLN A 10 7.62 8.51 -30.75
N GLU A 11 8.19 8.67 -29.57
CA GLU A 11 9.16 7.73 -29.04
C GLU A 11 8.52 6.35 -28.92
N HIS A 12 9.03 5.41 -29.70
CA HIS A 12 8.54 4.03 -29.69
C HIS A 12 9.07 3.33 -28.44
N LYS A 13 8.38 3.49 -27.30
CA LYS A 13 8.75 2.82 -26.04
C LYS A 13 8.75 1.31 -26.26
N THR A 14 9.92 0.69 -26.11
CA THR A 14 10.07 -0.76 -26.27
C THR A 14 9.33 -1.48 -25.14
N PHE A 15 8.71 -2.62 -25.47
CA PHE A 15 8.00 -3.42 -24.50
C PHE A 15 9.00 -3.99 -23.47
N ASN A 16 8.74 -3.71 -22.18
CA ASN A 16 9.50 -4.26 -21.07
C ASN A 16 8.63 -5.26 -20.30
N GLU A 17 9.01 -6.54 -20.39
CA GLU A 17 8.31 -7.64 -19.75
C GLU A 17 8.38 -7.58 -18.22
N GLU A 18 9.54 -7.21 -17.67
CA GLU A 18 9.77 -7.11 -16.23
C GLU A 18 8.90 -6.00 -15.62
N GLU A 19 8.85 -4.85 -16.29
CA GLU A 19 8.00 -3.74 -15.87
C GLU A 19 6.51 -4.11 -15.90
N THR A 20 6.07 -4.82 -16.95
CA THR A 20 4.68 -5.30 -17.05
C THR A 20 4.34 -6.27 -15.91
N ARG A 21 5.28 -7.16 -15.56
CA ARG A 21 5.11 -8.08 -14.42
C ARG A 21 5.05 -7.35 -13.09
N ARG A 22 5.90 -6.32 -12.91
CA ARG A 22 5.90 -5.47 -11.71
C ARG A 22 4.55 -4.76 -11.55
N GLU A 23 4.03 -4.16 -12.62
CA GLU A 23 2.72 -3.50 -12.62
C GLU A 23 1.56 -4.48 -12.34
N LEU A 24 1.62 -5.70 -12.87
CA LEU A 24 0.65 -6.74 -12.54
C LEU A 24 0.70 -7.12 -11.05
N ALA A 25 1.90 -7.28 -10.48
CA ALA A 25 2.06 -7.53 -9.05
C ALA A 25 1.52 -6.37 -8.20
N MET A 26 1.81 -5.12 -8.59
CA MET A 26 1.27 -3.93 -7.93
C MET A 26 -0.24 -3.86 -8.03
N MET A 27 -0.84 -4.16 -9.18
CA MET A 27 -2.30 -4.23 -9.34
C MET A 27 -2.92 -5.26 -8.38
N VAL A 28 -2.30 -6.43 -8.26
CA VAL A 28 -2.77 -7.49 -7.36
C VAL A 28 -2.72 -7.04 -5.91
N ILE A 29 -1.63 -6.38 -5.51
CA ILE A 29 -1.45 -5.82 -4.16
C ILE A 29 -2.46 -4.68 -3.91
N LEU A 30 -2.59 -3.75 -4.85
CA LEU A 30 -3.37 -2.51 -4.70
C LEU A 30 -4.87 -2.76 -4.66
N TYR A 31 -5.36 -3.80 -5.33
CA TYR A 31 -6.79 -4.11 -5.40
C TYR A 31 -7.16 -5.41 -4.70
N ASP A 32 -6.23 -5.96 -3.90
CA ASP A 32 -6.40 -7.21 -3.16
C ASP A 32 -6.91 -8.37 -4.04
N TYR A 33 -6.45 -8.43 -5.30
CA TYR A 33 -6.94 -9.45 -6.22
C TYR A 33 -6.41 -10.84 -5.83
N PRO A 34 -7.23 -11.90 -5.91
CA PRO A 34 -6.76 -13.24 -5.66
C PRO A 34 -5.67 -13.60 -6.68
N LEU A 35 -4.60 -14.27 -6.24
CA LEU A 35 -3.50 -14.68 -7.12
C LEU A 35 -3.99 -15.48 -8.34
N SER A 36 -5.13 -16.19 -8.23
CA SER A 36 -5.76 -16.90 -9.33
C SER A 36 -6.22 -16.03 -10.51
N ILE A 37 -6.18 -14.70 -10.39
CA ILE A 37 -6.51 -13.79 -11.51
C ILE A 37 -5.70 -14.11 -12.76
N VAL A 38 -4.43 -14.48 -12.59
CA VAL A 38 -3.53 -14.83 -13.71
C VAL A 38 -3.91 -16.12 -14.43
N ASP A 39 -4.73 -16.96 -13.81
CA ASP A 39 -5.24 -18.21 -14.40
C ASP A 39 -6.59 -18.02 -15.10
N ARG A 40 -7.26 -16.87 -14.90
CA ARG A 40 -8.57 -16.60 -15.52
C ARG A 40 -8.41 -16.41 -17.02
N VAL A 41 -9.19 -17.18 -17.79
CA VAL A 41 -9.16 -17.12 -19.26
C VAL A 41 -9.48 -15.72 -19.80
N GLY A 42 -10.45 -15.03 -19.19
CA GLY A 42 -10.80 -13.65 -19.56
C GLY A 42 -9.63 -12.68 -19.37
N PHE A 43 -8.92 -12.79 -18.23
CA PHE A 43 -7.74 -11.98 -17.95
C PHE A 43 -6.59 -12.28 -18.92
N ARG A 44 -6.33 -13.56 -19.21
CA ARG A 44 -5.31 -13.96 -20.20
C ARG A 44 -5.63 -13.42 -21.60
N ARG A 45 -6.89 -13.46 -22.03
CA ARG A 45 -7.33 -12.90 -23.32
C ARG A 45 -7.18 -11.38 -23.35
N PHE A 46 -7.56 -10.70 -22.27
CA PHE A 46 -7.38 -9.26 -22.12
C PHE A 46 -5.91 -8.88 -22.29
N VAL A 47 -5.00 -9.50 -21.53
CA VAL A 47 -3.56 -9.24 -21.62
C VAL A 47 -3.00 -9.56 -23.02
N ALA A 48 -3.39 -10.70 -23.61
CA ALA A 48 -2.93 -11.10 -24.94
C ALA A 48 -3.34 -10.13 -26.05
N SER A 49 -4.44 -9.37 -25.87
CA SER A 49 -4.89 -8.35 -26.83
C SER A 49 -3.94 -7.15 -26.93
N PHE A 50 -3.17 -6.85 -25.87
CA PHE A 50 -2.16 -5.79 -25.90
C PHE A 50 -0.85 -6.26 -26.56
N LYS A 51 -0.42 -7.48 -26.23
CA LYS A 51 0.82 -8.06 -26.73
C LYS A 51 0.68 -9.58 -26.82
N SER A 52 0.50 -10.10 -28.04
CA SER A 52 0.31 -11.54 -28.28
C SER A 52 1.47 -12.42 -27.81
N SER A 53 2.70 -11.86 -27.77
CA SER A 53 3.90 -12.60 -27.34
C SER A 53 4.11 -12.59 -25.82
N PHE A 54 3.38 -11.77 -25.05
CA PHE A 54 3.53 -11.73 -23.60
C PHE A 54 2.76 -12.88 -22.96
N GLN A 55 3.48 -13.72 -22.24
CA GLN A 55 2.89 -14.84 -21.51
C GLN A 55 2.57 -14.40 -20.08
N VAL A 56 1.29 -14.46 -19.71
CA VAL A 56 0.88 -14.19 -18.33
C VAL A 56 1.55 -15.21 -17.41
N MET A 57 2.24 -14.69 -16.40
CA MET A 57 3.00 -15.45 -15.40
C MET A 57 2.14 -16.42 -14.59
N SER A 58 2.78 -17.40 -13.97
CA SER A 58 2.09 -18.35 -13.06
C SER A 58 1.76 -17.70 -11.71
N ARG A 59 0.81 -18.28 -10.97
CA ARG A 59 0.53 -17.91 -9.56
C ARG A 59 1.78 -17.89 -8.68
N ASN A 60 2.67 -18.87 -8.86
CA ASN A 60 3.89 -18.98 -8.06
C ASN A 60 4.88 -17.85 -8.41
N THR A 61 5.01 -17.53 -9.70
CA THR A 61 5.84 -16.41 -10.16
C THR A 61 5.29 -15.08 -9.63
N LEU A 62 3.98 -14.87 -9.72
CA LEU A 62 3.33 -13.66 -9.19
C LEU A 62 3.55 -13.52 -7.68
N LYS A 63 3.34 -14.61 -6.92
CA LYS A 63 3.65 -14.66 -5.49
C LYS A 63 5.10 -14.27 -5.20
N ASN A 64 6.06 -14.83 -5.95
CA ASN A 64 7.48 -14.52 -5.76
C ASN A 64 7.78 -13.04 -6.05
N ASP A 65 7.18 -12.46 -7.07
CA ASP A 65 7.38 -11.05 -7.42
C ASP A 65 6.76 -10.12 -6.35
N ILE A 66 5.58 -10.45 -5.81
CA ILE A 66 4.99 -9.75 -4.66
C ILE A 66 5.92 -9.82 -3.44
N MET A 67 6.49 -10.99 -3.15
CA MET A 67 7.42 -11.14 -2.02
C MET A 67 8.72 -10.35 -2.21
N LYS A 68 9.19 -10.19 -3.45
CA LYS A 68 10.34 -9.33 -3.76
C LYS A 68 10.02 -7.86 -3.53
N ILE A 69 8.84 -7.40 -3.99
CA ILE A 69 8.37 -6.03 -3.75
C ILE A 69 8.33 -5.77 -2.23
N TYR A 70 7.66 -6.63 -1.48
CA TYR A 70 7.61 -6.52 -0.01
C TYR A 70 9.01 -6.48 0.63
N SER A 71 9.92 -7.36 0.20
CA SER A 71 11.28 -7.39 0.76
C SER A 71 12.06 -6.11 0.48
N ASN A 72 11.87 -5.53 -0.71
CA ASN A 72 12.49 -4.28 -1.11
C ASN A 72 11.93 -3.08 -0.32
N GLU A 73 10.60 -2.98 -0.23
CA GLU A 73 9.95 -1.91 0.56
C GLU A 73 10.34 -2.01 2.03
N ARG A 74 10.41 -3.21 2.60
CA ARG A 74 10.87 -3.42 3.97
C ARG A 74 12.28 -2.88 4.21
N VAL A 75 13.21 -3.10 3.27
CA VAL A 75 14.58 -2.55 3.37
C VAL A 75 14.57 -1.03 3.34
N LYS A 76 13.76 -0.42 2.46
CA LYS A 76 13.60 1.05 2.42
C LYS A 76 13.05 1.59 3.74
N CYS A 77 12.02 0.95 4.31
CA CYS A 77 11.47 1.35 5.60
C CYS A 77 12.53 1.28 6.70
N TYR A 78 13.31 0.20 6.79
CA TYR A 78 14.39 0.11 7.78
C TYR A 78 15.45 1.21 7.61
N ASN A 79 15.89 1.45 6.37
CA ASN A 79 16.87 2.51 6.07
C ASN A 79 16.34 3.91 6.39
N LEU A 80 15.02 4.11 6.28
CA LEU A 80 14.36 5.37 6.66
C LEU A 80 14.35 5.52 8.18
N LEU A 81 13.87 4.49 8.90
CA LEU A 81 13.77 4.50 10.36
C LEU A 81 15.13 4.69 11.05
N GLU A 82 16.21 4.12 10.51
CA GLU A 82 17.56 4.30 11.03
C GLU A 82 18.02 5.78 11.02
N LYS A 83 17.50 6.56 10.07
CA LYS A 83 17.85 7.99 9.90
C LYS A 83 16.95 8.92 10.70
N LEU A 84 15.81 8.43 11.20
CA LEU A 84 14.88 9.25 11.95
C LEU A 84 15.48 9.65 13.30
N LYS A 85 15.35 10.94 13.62
CA LYS A 85 15.73 11.49 14.94
C LYS A 85 14.52 11.60 15.88
N CYS A 86 13.32 11.35 15.37
CA CYS A 86 12.07 11.42 16.13
C CYS A 86 11.79 10.12 16.90
N ARG A 87 10.78 10.18 17.77
CA ARG A 87 10.29 8.98 18.48
C ARG A 87 9.41 8.17 17.53
N ILE A 88 9.52 6.86 17.62
CA ILE A 88 8.70 5.90 16.88
C ILE A 88 7.77 5.20 17.87
N ALA A 89 6.46 5.22 17.60
CA ALA A 89 5.48 4.42 18.31
C ALA A 89 5.28 3.09 17.58
N ILE A 90 5.34 1.98 18.30
CA ILE A 90 5.17 0.64 17.70
C ILE A 90 3.80 0.11 18.12
N THR A 91 3.00 -0.31 17.13
CA THR A 91 1.76 -1.03 17.34
C THR A 91 1.91 -2.46 16.83
N THR A 92 1.19 -3.38 17.46
CA THR A 92 1.11 -4.77 17.04
C THR A 92 -0.35 -5.13 16.87
N ASP A 93 -0.72 -5.63 15.70
CA ASP A 93 -2.04 -6.20 15.46
C ASP A 93 -1.92 -7.70 15.24
N MET A 94 -2.84 -8.45 15.83
CA MET A 94 -2.86 -9.92 15.79
C MET A 94 -4.24 -10.40 15.37
N TRP A 95 -4.28 -11.31 14.40
CA TRP A 95 -5.51 -11.92 13.94
C TRP A 95 -5.31 -13.41 13.67
N THR A 96 -6.41 -14.17 13.61
CA THR A 96 -6.38 -15.60 13.25
C THR A 96 -7.17 -15.79 11.98
N SER A 97 -6.59 -16.44 10.97
CA SER A 97 -7.34 -16.77 9.74
C SER A 97 -8.38 -17.85 10.01
N SER A 98 -9.60 -17.60 9.54
CA SER A 98 -10.72 -18.56 9.55
C SER A 98 -10.41 -19.84 8.79
N ASN A 99 -9.60 -19.77 7.73
CA ASN A 99 -9.45 -20.86 6.77
C ASN A 99 -8.47 -21.92 7.25
N ASN A 100 -7.42 -21.52 7.98
CA ASN A 100 -6.32 -22.41 8.38
C ASN A 100 -6.04 -22.39 9.90
N LYS A 101 -6.88 -21.70 10.70
CA LYS A 101 -6.67 -21.47 12.15
C LYS A 101 -5.25 -20.97 12.49
N LYS A 102 -4.65 -20.24 11.56
CA LYS A 102 -3.27 -19.75 11.67
C LYS A 102 -3.30 -18.34 12.24
N GLY A 103 -2.54 -18.13 13.30
CA GLY A 103 -2.31 -16.81 13.88
C GLY A 103 -1.35 -15.99 13.02
N PHE A 104 -1.66 -14.72 12.87
CA PHE A 104 -0.88 -13.71 12.20
C PHE A 104 -0.64 -12.54 13.13
N MET A 105 0.46 -11.85 12.88
CA MET A 105 0.85 -10.65 13.59
C MET A 105 1.50 -9.69 12.60
N ALA A 106 1.07 -8.44 12.66
CA ALA A 106 1.74 -7.33 12.01
C ALA A 106 2.30 -6.38 13.07
N ILE A 107 3.53 -5.94 12.85
CA ILE A 107 4.19 -4.91 13.64
C ILE A 107 4.31 -3.68 12.76
N THR A 108 3.70 -2.58 13.19
CA THR A 108 3.68 -1.30 12.48
C THR A 108 4.41 -0.25 13.31
N GLY A 109 5.29 0.51 12.66
CA GLY A 109 5.95 1.68 13.24
C GLY A 109 5.23 2.94 12.78
N HIS A 110 4.92 3.83 13.71
CA HIS A 110 4.31 5.12 13.47
C HIS A 110 5.29 6.22 13.91
N TYR A 111 5.45 7.24 13.08
CA TYR A 111 6.31 8.39 13.40
C TYR A 111 5.76 9.65 12.76
N ILE A 112 6.14 10.81 13.31
CA ILE A 112 5.83 12.12 12.71
C ILE A 112 7.07 12.55 11.93
N ASP A 113 6.88 12.92 10.66
CA ASP A 113 7.94 13.42 9.78
C ASP A 113 8.21 14.92 9.96
N ASP A 114 9.20 15.45 9.23
CA ASP A 114 9.59 16.85 9.29
C ASP A 114 8.49 17.82 8.78
N SER A 115 7.51 17.30 8.04
CA SER A 115 6.33 18.05 7.58
C SER A 115 5.16 17.95 8.56
N TRP A 116 5.40 17.42 9.76
CA TRP A 116 4.40 17.20 10.81
C TRP A 116 3.27 16.25 10.39
N VAL A 117 3.55 15.32 9.46
CA VAL A 117 2.59 14.32 8.99
C VAL A 117 2.86 12.98 9.68
N LEU A 118 1.79 12.34 10.15
CA LEU A 118 1.86 10.99 10.70
C LEU A 118 2.10 9.97 9.58
N GLN A 119 3.27 9.35 9.61
CA GLN A 119 3.67 8.26 8.73
C GLN A 119 3.54 6.92 9.45
N SER A 120 3.26 5.85 8.70
CA SER A 120 3.11 4.50 9.23
C SER A 120 3.73 3.50 8.26
N CYS A 121 4.64 2.66 8.75
CA CYS A 121 5.29 1.64 7.92
C CYS A 121 5.27 0.26 8.59
N ILE A 122 5.11 -0.79 7.78
CA ILE A 122 5.09 -2.17 8.27
C ILE A 122 6.52 -2.64 8.52
N LEU A 123 6.87 -2.87 9.79
CA LEU A 123 8.20 -3.32 10.21
C LEU A 123 8.36 -4.81 9.99
N ARG A 124 7.34 -5.57 10.40
CA ARG A 124 7.30 -7.02 10.20
C ARG A 124 5.88 -7.47 10.01
N LEU A 125 5.68 -8.20 8.92
CA LEU A 125 4.60 -9.14 8.77
C LEU A 125 5.22 -10.54 8.77
N HIS A 126 4.70 -11.47 9.57
CA HIS A 126 5.21 -12.84 9.59
C HIS A 126 5.14 -13.43 8.16
N PRO A 127 6.29 -13.58 7.45
CA PRO A 127 6.34 -13.58 5.98
C PRO A 127 5.94 -14.91 5.34
N SER A 128 5.37 -15.83 6.13
CA SER A 128 5.14 -17.20 5.67
C SER A 128 3.99 -17.34 4.65
N THR A 129 3.15 -16.31 4.46
CA THR A 129 2.04 -16.38 3.50
C THR A 129 1.71 -15.03 2.89
N VAL A 130 1.57 -14.99 1.56
CA VAL A 130 0.93 -13.87 0.84
C VAL A 130 -0.46 -13.58 1.41
N GLU A 131 -1.15 -14.60 1.92
CA GLU A 131 -2.42 -14.44 2.65
C GLU A 131 -2.32 -13.42 3.79
N ALA A 132 -1.17 -13.30 4.47
CA ALA A 132 -1.01 -12.29 5.52
C ALA A 132 -0.97 -10.87 4.94
N LEU A 133 -0.40 -10.70 3.73
CA LEU A 133 -0.37 -9.41 3.02
C LEU A 133 -1.77 -9.05 2.50
N MET A 134 -2.51 -10.04 2.01
CA MET A 134 -3.85 -9.86 1.41
C MET A 134 -4.94 -9.69 2.48
N CYS A 135 -4.81 -10.34 3.65
CA CYS A 135 -5.71 -10.15 4.79
C CYS A 135 -5.51 -8.82 5.54
N SER A 136 -4.64 -7.94 5.05
CA SER A 136 -4.39 -6.60 5.58
C SER A 136 -4.82 -5.48 4.59
N PRO A 137 -6.08 -5.46 4.11
CA PRO A 137 -6.51 -4.57 3.03
C PRO A 137 -6.70 -3.10 3.44
N SER A 138 -6.33 -2.68 4.65
CA SER A 138 -6.45 -1.28 5.09
C SER A 138 -5.11 -0.55 5.25
N TRP A 139 -3.98 -1.26 5.39
CA TRP A 139 -2.73 -0.64 5.84
C TRP A 139 -1.84 -0.08 4.72
N LEU A 140 -1.82 -0.69 3.53
CA LEU A 140 -0.99 -0.21 2.43
C LEU A 140 -1.48 1.13 1.83
N TRP A 141 -2.75 1.48 2.05
CA TRP A 141 -3.39 2.63 1.40
C TRP A 141 -3.04 3.99 2.01
N LYS A 142 -2.51 4.05 3.25
CA LYS A 142 -2.04 5.33 3.81
C LYS A 142 -0.70 5.78 3.24
N GLU A 143 0.16 4.86 2.80
CA GLU A 143 1.53 5.17 2.36
C GLU A 143 1.63 5.36 0.83
N ALA A 144 0.74 4.76 0.04
CA ALA A 144 0.72 4.90 -1.43
C ALA A 144 0.07 6.20 -1.94
N ASN A 145 -0.82 6.82 -1.15
CA ASN A 145 -1.53 8.06 -1.52
C ASN A 145 -1.01 9.31 -0.79
N GLY A 146 -0.07 9.15 0.15
CA GLY A 146 0.65 10.25 0.77
C GLY A 146 1.87 10.58 -0.08
N THR A 147 1.82 11.70 -0.79
CA THR A 147 2.95 12.28 -1.51
C THR A 147 4.20 12.28 -0.62
N CYS A 148 5.20 11.47 -0.96
CA CYS A 148 6.57 11.75 -0.56
C CYS A 148 7.05 12.88 -1.48
N PRO A 149 7.27 14.11 -1.00
CA PRO A 149 7.90 15.13 -1.81
C PRO A 149 9.32 14.64 -2.07
N THR A 150 9.66 14.47 -3.34
CA THR A 150 11.06 14.35 -3.74
C THR A 150 11.79 15.55 -3.15
N PHE A 151 12.78 15.27 -2.31
CA PHE A 151 13.68 16.23 -1.67
C PHE A 151 14.12 17.31 -2.68
N GLY A 152 13.49 18.49 -2.61
CA GLY A 152 13.69 19.55 -3.59
C GLY A 152 12.50 20.50 -3.64
N ASP A 153 12.24 21.23 -2.55
CA ASP A 153 12.08 22.69 -2.58
C ASP A 153 11.69 23.18 -1.18
N LEU A 154 12.68 23.81 -0.53
CA LEU A 154 12.57 24.48 0.74
C LEU A 154 12.15 25.93 0.46
N SER A 155 10.84 26.21 0.49
CA SER A 155 10.22 27.57 0.48
C SER A 155 8.75 27.36 0.10
N THR A 156 7.73 27.53 0.93
CA THR A 156 7.45 28.63 1.86
C THR A 156 6.35 28.16 2.83
N CYS A 157 6.50 28.35 4.14
CA CYS A 157 5.38 28.24 5.08
C CYS A 157 4.48 29.47 4.98
N PRO A 158 3.20 29.33 5.33
CA PRO A 158 2.63 30.23 6.32
C PRO A 158 2.13 29.46 7.54
N THR A 159 2.71 29.82 8.68
CA THR A 159 2.16 29.64 10.03
C THR A 159 0.87 30.44 10.18
N ILE A 160 -0.10 29.94 10.97
CA ILE A 160 -1.06 30.64 11.86
C ILE A 160 -1.84 29.49 12.55
N LEU A 161 -1.49 29.07 13.77
CA LEU A 161 -1.92 29.56 15.10
C LEU A 161 -3.43 29.40 15.38
N ASP A 162 -3.70 28.44 16.28
CA ASP A 162 -4.64 28.35 17.42
C ASP A 162 -5.95 29.16 17.45
N GLU A 163 -7.03 28.45 17.81
CA GLU A 163 -8.11 28.79 18.80
C GLU A 163 -9.04 27.55 18.87
N GLU A 164 -9.02 26.75 19.95
CA GLU A 164 -9.93 26.78 21.13
C GLU A 164 -11.39 26.40 20.78
N GLU A 165 -12.21 25.63 21.51
CA GLU A 165 -12.21 25.01 22.85
C GLU A 165 -13.39 23.99 22.88
N ASP A 166 -13.43 23.19 23.93
CA ASP A 166 -14.26 22.03 24.25
C ASP A 166 -15.80 22.20 24.24
N THR A 167 -16.51 21.09 23.99
CA THR A 167 -17.71 20.72 24.77
C THR A 167 -17.75 19.20 24.96
N VAL A 168 -17.52 18.77 26.20
CA VAL A 168 -17.85 17.45 26.73
C VAL A 168 -19.33 17.48 27.12
N GLU A 169 -20.15 16.60 26.56
CA GLU A 169 -21.45 16.26 27.17
C GLU A 169 -21.34 14.85 27.78
N GLU A 170 -21.49 14.81 29.10
CA GLU A 170 -21.65 13.62 29.92
C GLU A 170 -23.09 13.09 29.74
N GLU A 171 -23.24 11.79 29.45
CA GLU A 171 -24.50 11.07 29.65
C GLU A 171 -24.26 9.96 30.67
N ASP A 172 -24.65 10.22 31.92
CA ASP A 172 -24.80 9.22 32.98
C ASP A 172 -26.27 8.77 33.08
N ASP A 173 -26.42 7.44 33.14
CA ASP A 173 -27.43 6.62 33.83
C ASP A 173 -28.94 6.84 33.58
N GLU A 174 -29.60 5.80 33.05
CA GLU A 174 -30.72 5.20 33.81
C GLU A 174 -30.91 3.69 33.53
N CYS A 175 -30.83 2.92 34.61
CA CYS A 175 -31.13 1.50 34.71
C CYS A 175 -32.66 1.28 34.75
N GLY A 176 -33.21 0.54 33.78
CA GLY A 176 -34.62 0.13 33.73
C GLY A 176 -34.75 -1.37 33.52
N VAL A 177 -34.82 -2.11 34.63
CA VAL A 177 -35.30 -3.49 34.70
C VAL A 177 -36.81 -3.53 34.49
N GLU A 178 -37.31 -4.32 33.52
CA GLU A 178 -38.63 -4.95 33.64
C GLU A 178 -38.66 -6.35 33.00
N GLN A 179 -39.44 -7.19 33.66
CA GLN A 179 -39.53 -8.65 33.59
C GLN A 179 -40.79 -9.08 32.79
N LEU A 180 -40.74 -10.30 32.26
CA LEU A 180 -41.85 -11.25 31.98
C LEU A 180 -42.81 -10.96 30.80
N SER A 181 -42.72 -11.83 29.77
CA SER A 181 -43.70 -12.88 29.49
C SER A 181 -43.12 -13.91 28.51
#